data_AF-A0A8H7U6Y5-F1
#
_entry.id   AF-A0A8H7U6Y5-F1
#
_cell.length_a   1.000
_cell.length_b   1.000
_cell.length_c   1.000
_cell.angle_alpha   90.00
_cell.angle_beta   90.00
_cell.angle_gamma   90.00
#
_symmetry.space_group_name_H-M   'P 1'
#
loop_
_entity.id
_entity.type
_entity.pdbx_description
1 polymer ?
#
loop_
_entity_poly.entity_id
_entity_poly.type
_entity_poly.pdbx_seq_one_letter_code
_entity_poly.pdbx_strand_id
1 'polypeptide(L)'
;MTKNNIELGLGIIKNTILDNLEKSFKKLDLGKEVDALILEVIENEKAADEYPKKTKKKVINLDRPKREIAPENQCQRIMKNGQRCHGIKTNNITKSCWGHMTATEKEEHRMSKNKPSGKKHSVQRQLEDEADE
;
A
#
# COMPACT_ATOMS: atom_id res chain seq x y z
N MET A 1 4.85 -1.82 -24.27
CA MET A 1 4.25 -2.65 -23.19
C MET A 1 5.14 -3.86 -22.98
N THR A 2 5.45 -4.24 -21.75
CA THR A 2 6.25 -5.43 -21.44
C THR A 2 5.35 -6.67 -21.48
N LYS A 3 5.88 -7.83 -21.89
CA LYS A 3 5.15 -9.13 -21.91
C LYS A 3 4.45 -9.42 -20.58
N ASN A 4 5.10 -9.07 -19.47
CA ASN A 4 4.57 -9.20 -18.11
C ASN A 4 3.26 -8.42 -17.87
N ASN A 5 3.06 -7.28 -18.53
CA ASN A 5 1.81 -6.51 -18.37
C ASN A 5 0.63 -7.16 -19.11
N ILE A 6 0.92 -7.88 -20.21
CA ILE A 6 -0.08 -8.62 -20.98
C ILE A 6 -0.51 -9.86 -20.20
N GLU A 7 0.45 -10.62 -19.65
CA GLU A 7 0.17 -11.79 -18.81
C GLU A 7 -0.63 -11.42 -17.55
N LEU A 8 -0.28 -10.29 -16.90
CA LEU A 8 -1.03 -9.77 -15.77
C LEU A 8 -2.47 -9.40 -16.18
N GLY A 9 -2.64 -8.73 -17.32
CA GLY A 9 -3.96 -8.37 -17.85
C GLY A 9 -4.83 -9.59 -18.16
N LEU A 10 -4.25 -10.62 -18.77
CA LEU A 10 -4.93 -11.89 -19.07
C LEU A 10 -5.36 -12.63 -17.80
N GLY A 11 -4.50 -12.66 -16.77
CA GLY A 11 -4.85 -13.27 -15.48
C GLY A 11 -6.00 -12.56 -14.76
N ILE A 12 -6.06 -11.22 -14.84
CA ILE A 12 -7.18 -10.44 -14.28
C ILE A 12 -8.49 -10.75 -15.02
N ILE A 13 -8.44 -10.80 -16.35
CA ILE A 13 -9.61 -11.11 -17.18
C ILE A 13 -10.12 -12.53 -16.89
N LYS A 14 -9.22 -13.53 -16.85
CA LYS A 14 -9.58 -14.93 -16.56
C LYS A 14 -10.23 -15.09 -15.18
N ASN A 15 -9.66 -14.49 -14.14
CA ASN A 15 -10.23 -14.55 -12.78
C ASN A 15 -11.62 -13.89 -12.70
N THR A 16 -11.83 -12.77 -13.42
CA THR A 16 -13.13 -12.10 -13.46
C THR A 16 -14.20 -12.97 -14.12
N ILE A 17 -13.82 -13.71 -15.17
CA ILE A 17 -14.72 -14.67 -15.84
C ILE A 17 -15.08 -15.82 -14.90
N LEU A 18 -14.08 -16.41 -14.23
CA LEU A 18 -14.29 -17.51 -13.28
C LEU A 18 -15.20 -17.10 -12.11
N ASP A 19 -15.05 -15.89 -11.57
CA ASP A 19 -15.92 -15.38 -10.50
C ASP A 19 -17.37 -15.19 -10.95
N ASN A 20 -17.58 -14.75 -12.19
CA ASN A 20 -18.93 -14.60 -12.75
C ASN A 20 -19.58 -15.96 -13.03
N LEU A 21 -18.80 -16.95 -13.50
CA LEU A 21 -19.28 -18.33 -13.66
C LEU A 21 -19.68 -18.92 -12.32
N GLU A 22 -18.84 -18.82 -11.28
CA GLU A 22 -19.13 -19.32 -9.94
C GLU A 22 -20.45 -18.76 -9.38
N LYS A 23 -20.67 -17.45 -9.52
CA LYS A 23 -21.92 -16.79 -9.12
C LYS A 23 -23.14 -17.22 -9.93
N SER A 24 -22.94 -17.61 -11.18
CA SER A 24 -24.02 -18.06 -12.06
C SER A 24 -24.41 -19.51 -11.75
N PHE A 25 -23.42 -20.37 -11.51
CA PHE A 25 -23.65 -21.76 -11.10
C PHE A 25 -24.30 -21.86 -9.72
N LYS A 26 -23.88 -21.04 -8.74
CA LYS A 26 -24.55 -20.98 -7.41
C LYS A 26 -26.04 -20.61 -7.45
N LYS A 27 -26.54 -20.08 -8.58
CA LYS A 27 -27.96 -19.74 -8.76
C LYS A 27 -28.75 -20.84 -9.47
N LEU A 28 -28.07 -21.81 -10.07
CA LEU A 28 -28.69 -22.95 -10.73
C LEU A 28 -28.72 -24.10 -9.73
N ASP A 29 -29.90 -24.66 -9.48
CA ASP A 29 -30.05 -25.84 -8.61
C ASP A 29 -29.80 -27.11 -9.46
N LEU A 30 -28.52 -27.41 -9.71
CA LEU A 30 -28.08 -28.51 -10.58
C LEU A 30 -27.89 -29.83 -9.81
N GLY A 31 -28.09 -29.79 -8.48
CA GLY A 31 -27.85 -30.91 -7.58
C GLY A 31 -26.44 -30.89 -6.97
N LYS A 32 -26.37 -31.28 -5.70
CA LYS A 32 -25.18 -31.11 -4.83
C LYS A 32 -23.89 -31.75 -5.37
N GLU A 33 -23.99 -32.88 -6.08
CA GLU A 33 -22.82 -33.57 -6.64
C GLU A 33 -22.24 -32.82 -7.85
N VAL A 34 -23.11 -32.27 -8.71
CA VAL A 34 -22.71 -31.51 -9.90
C VAL A 34 -22.14 -30.15 -9.49
N ASP A 35 -22.76 -29.50 -8.49
CA ASP A 35 -22.26 -28.24 -7.94
C ASP A 35 -20.86 -28.40 -7.31
N ALA A 36 -20.63 -29.50 -6.58
CA ALA A 36 -19.32 -29.78 -5.99
C ALA A 36 -18.23 -29.97 -7.06
N LEU A 37 -18.53 -30.74 -8.12
CA LEU A 37 -17.61 -30.94 -9.25
C LEU A 37 -17.28 -29.62 -9.97
N ILE A 38 -18.27 -28.77 -10.21
CA ILE A 38 -18.06 -27.48 -10.89
C ILE A 38 -17.22 -26.54 -10.03
N LEU A 39 -17.48 -26.48 -8.73
CA LEU A 39 -16.71 -25.65 -7.80
C LEU A 39 -15.25 -26.12 -7.69
N GLU A 40 -15.02 -27.43 -7.63
CA GLU A 40 -13.67 -28.01 -7.61
C GLU A 40 -12.88 -27.66 -8.89
N VAL A 41 -13.51 -27.74 -10.06
CA VAL A 41 -12.87 -27.36 -11.34
C VAL A 41 -12.52 -25.86 -11.36
N ILE A 42 -13.42 -25.00 -10.86
CA ILE A 42 -13.17 -23.55 -10.79
C ILE A 42 -12.02 -23.24 -9.82
N GLU A 43 -11.97 -23.90 -8.66
CA GLU A 43 -10.91 -23.71 -7.67
C GLU A 43 -9.54 -24.16 -8.19
N ASN A 44 -9.47 -25.31 -8.88
CA ASN A 44 -8.24 -25.80 -9.50
C ASN A 44 -7.71 -24.85 -10.58
N GLU A 45 -8.59 -24.28 -11.40
CA GLU A 45 -8.22 -23.28 -12.41
C GLU A 45 -7.74 -21.95 -11.80
N LYS A 46 -8.34 -21.53 -10.67
CA LYS A 46 -7.88 -20.34 -9.93
C LYS A 46 -6.50 -20.58 -9.28
N ALA A 47 -6.25 -21.78 -8.77
CA ALA A 47 -4.98 -22.14 -8.15
C ALA A 47 -3.82 -22.23 -9.17
N ALA A 48 -4.10 -22.65 -10.41
CA ALA A 48 -3.11 -22.71 -11.49
C ALA A 48 -2.55 -21.33 -11.88
N ASP A 49 -3.33 -20.25 -11.70
CA ASP A 49 -2.93 -18.87 -12.01
C ASP A 49 -2.40 -18.10 -10.81
N GLU A 50 -2.31 -18.70 -9.62
CA GLU A 50 -1.74 -18.02 -8.45
C GLU A 50 -0.21 -17.91 -8.62
N TYR A 51 0.20 -16.90 -9.39
CA TYR A 51 1.59 -16.47 -9.50
C TYR A 51 2.18 -16.36 -8.09
N PRO A 52 3.42 -16.84 -7.85
CA PRO A 52 4.07 -16.68 -6.56
C PRO A 52 4.13 -15.17 -6.26
N LYS A 53 3.28 -14.73 -5.33
CA LYS A 53 3.31 -13.37 -4.79
C LYS A 53 4.70 -13.22 -4.19
N LYS A 54 5.59 -12.50 -4.89
CA LYS A 54 6.90 -12.12 -4.37
C LYS A 54 6.66 -11.26 -3.13
N THR A 55 6.54 -11.89 -1.98
CA THR A 55 6.56 -11.20 -0.70
C THR A 55 7.98 -10.68 -0.57
N LYS A 56 8.16 -9.39 -0.90
CA LYS A 56 9.39 -8.70 -0.56
C LYS A 56 9.47 -8.72 0.97
N LYS A 57 10.19 -9.69 1.53
CA LYS A 57 10.63 -9.63 2.93
C LYS A 57 11.42 -8.34 3.04
N LYS A 58 10.80 -7.32 3.65
CA LYS A 58 11.55 -6.13 4.07
C LYS A 58 12.59 -6.63 5.06
N VAL A 59 13.86 -6.58 4.68
CA VAL A 59 14.96 -6.73 5.62
C VAL A 59 14.85 -5.54 6.57
N ILE A 60 14.30 -5.79 7.76
CA ILE A 60 14.26 -4.79 8.82
C ILE A 60 15.65 -4.84 9.44
N ASN A 61 16.46 -3.83 9.15
CA ASN A 61 17.78 -3.68 9.75
C ASN A 61 17.58 -3.29 11.22
N LEU A 62 17.70 -4.27 12.13
CA LEU A 62 17.42 -4.12 13.56
C LEU A 62 18.45 -3.24 14.28
N ASP A 63 19.65 -3.11 13.71
CA ASP A 63 20.76 -2.33 14.29
C ASP A 63 20.67 -0.82 14.00
N ARG A 64 19.61 -0.36 13.32
CA ARG A 64 19.45 1.07 13.09
C ARG A 64 19.14 1.77 14.42
N PRO A 65 19.94 2.75 14.86
CA PRO A 65 19.66 3.48 16.09
C PRO A 65 18.28 4.13 15.98
N LYS A 66 17.46 3.88 17.01
CA LYS A 66 16.13 4.46 17.10
C LYS A 66 16.29 5.97 17.21
N ARG A 67 15.68 6.72 16.29
CA ARG A 67 15.68 8.19 16.37
C ARG A 67 14.94 8.61 17.62
N GLU A 68 15.62 9.33 18.49
CA GLU A 68 14.98 10.01 19.61
C GLU A 68 14.29 11.28 19.11
N ILE A 69 13.01 11.41 19.45
CA ILE A 69 12.20 12.56 19.09
C ILE A 69 12.13 13.44 20.33
N ALA A 70 12.55 14.70 20.24
CA ALA A 70 12.43 15.64 21.34
C ALA A 70 10.97 15.71 21.83
N PRO A 71 10.72 15.81 23.16
CA PRO A 71 9.37 15.72 23.74
C PRO A 71 8.41 16.78 23.18
N GLU A 72 8.92 17.95 22.82
CA GLU A 72 8.19 19.02 22.15
C GLU A 72 7.63 18.63 20.77
N ASN A 73 8.25 17.65 20.10
CA ASN A 73 7.89 17.16 18.78
C ASN A 73 7.11 15.84 18.82
N GLN A 74 6.81 15.34 20.03
CA GLN A 74 6.00 14.14 20.22
C GLN A 74 4.50 14.47 20.22
N CYS A 75 3.71 13.51 19.79
CA CYS A 75 2.26 13.55 19.86
C CYS A 75 1.81 13.63 21.32
N GLN A 76 0.89 14.53 21.62
CA GLN A 76 0.39 14.72 22.98
C GLN A 76 -0.82 13.83 23.34
N ARG A 77 -1.30 12.98 22.41
CA ARG A 77 -2.46 12.12 22.63
C ARG A 77 -2.12 10.82 23.36
N ILE A 78 -3.13 10.26 24.02
CA ILE A 78 -3.06 9.00 24.75
C ILE A 78 -3.51 7.86 23.83
N MET A 79 -2.71 6.79 23.80
CA MET A 79 -3.00 5.56 23.08
C MET A 79 -4.09 4.76 23.81
N LYS A 80 -4.71 3.79 23.13
CA LYS A 80 -5.76 2.93 23.71
C LYS A 80 -5.33 2.17 24.97
N ASN A 81 -4.03 1.93 25.16
CA ASN A 81 -3.45 1.28 26.33
C ASN A 81 -3.17 2.26 27.50
N GLY A 82 -3.60 3.52 27.42
CA GLY A 82 -3.38 4.54 28.45
C GLY A 82 -2.00 5.21 28.41
N GLN A 83 -1.08 4.77 27.53
CA GLN A 83 0.26 5.37 27.42
C GLN A 83 0.25 6.60 26.50
N ARG A 84 1.21 7.52 26.70
CA ARG A 84 1.41 8.66 25.80
C ARG A 84 1.97 8.19 24.45
N CYS A 85 1.48 8.78 23.37
CA CYS A 85 1.97 8.50 22.03
C CYS A 85 3.39 9.06 21.81
N HIS A 86 4.31 8.23 21.36
CA HIS A 86 5.68 8.64 21.00
C HIS A 86 5.85 8.95 19.49
N GLY A 87 4.76 9.06 18.74
CA GLY A 87 4.80 9.42 17.32
C GLY A 87 5.17 10.90 17.13
N ILE A 88 5.82 11.22 16.02
CA ILE A 88 6.14 12.61 15.65
C ILE A 88 4.83 13.36 15.36
N LYS A 89 4.67 14.56 15.93
CA LYS A 89 3.52 15.44 15.63
C LYS A 89 3.57 15.92 14.16
N THR A 90 2.43 15.98 13.50
CA THR A 90 2.36 16.30 12.06
C THR A 90 2.60 17.79 11.80
N ASN A 91 2.11 18.66 12.69
CA ASN A 91 2.35 20.09 12.69
C ASN A 91 2.27 20.63 14.13
N ASN A 92 2.60 21.91 14.31
CA ASN A 92 2.52 22.57 15.63
C ASN A 92 1.08 22.86 16.08
N ILE A 93 0.09 22.75 15.19
CA ILE A 93 -1.30 23.15 15.42
C ILE A 93 -2.09 21.99 16.06
N THR A 94 -2.11 20.82 15.42
CA THR A 94 -2.92 19.68 15.84
C THR A 94 -2.28 18.89 16.99
N LYS A 95 -1.00 19.18 17.32
CA LYS A 95 -0.19 18.53 18.37
C LYS A 95 -0.28 17.00 18.39
N SER A 96 -0.67 16.40 17.27
CA SER A 96 -1.01 15.00 17.11
C SER A 96 -0.25 14.41 15.94
N CYS A 97 0.09 13.13 16.02
CA CYS A 97 0.66 12.40 14.89
C CYS A 97 -0.44 12.01 13.90
N TRP A 98 -0.05 11.68 12.67
CA TRP A 98 -0.99 11.28 11.61
C TRP A 98 -1.98 10.19 12.02
N GLY A 99 -1.54 9.21 12.83
CA GLY A 99 -2.38 8.13 13.33
C GLY A 99 -3.41 8.57 14.36
N HIS A 100 -3.15 9.66 15.08
CA HIS A 100 -4.03 10.20 16.09
C HIS A 100 -4.90 11.36 15.60
N MET A 101 -4.67 11.92 14.41
CA MET A 101 -5.51 12.98 13.86
C MET A 101 -6.93 12.49 13.58
N THR A 102 -7.92 13.31 13.91
CA THR A 102 -9.32 13.12 13.53
C THR A 102 -9.51 13.30 12.02
N ALA A 103 -10.68 12.95 11.51
CA ALA A 103 -11.02 13.20 10.10
C ALA A 103 -10.95 14.69 9.74
N THR A 104 -11.43 15.57 10.63
CA THR A 104 -11.41 17.03 10.44
C THR A 104 -9.98 17.57 10.40
N GLU A 105 -9.13 17.17 11.35
CA GLU A 105 -7.72 17.59 11.37
C GLU A 105 -6.95 17.12 10.14
N LYS A 106 -7.28 15.92 9.61
CA LYS A 106 -6.66 15.42 8.36
C LYS A 106 -7.07 16.26 7.16
N GLU A 107 -8.31 16.71 7.10
CA GLU A 107 -8.80 17.56 6.01
C GLU A 107 -8.14 18.95 6.07
N GLU A 108 -8.07 19.58 7.24
CA GLU A 108 -7.35 20.84 7.44
C GLU A 108 -5.87 20.74 7.04
N HIS A 109 -5.22 19.63 7.38
CA HIS A 109 -3.84 19.38 6.99
C HIS A 109 -3.68 19.17 5.47
N ARG A 110 -4.67 18.58 4.79
CA ARG A 110 -4.66 18.46 3.32
C ARG A 110 -4.83 19.83 2.65
N MET A 111 -5.78 20.63 3.14
CA MET A 111 -6.04 21.97 2.61
C MET A 111 -4.83 22.90 2.79
N SER A 112 -4.11 22.81 3.91
CA SER A 112 -2.89 23.60 4.12
C SER A 112 -1.69 23.21 3.24
N LYS A 113 -1.68 21.98 2.67
CA LYS A 113 -0.63 21.53 1.73
C LYS A 113 -0.88 21.88 0.26
N ASN A 114 -2.06 22.40 -0.09
CA ASN A 114 -2.40 22.78 -1.47
C ASN A 114 -1.89 24.16 -1.91
N LYS A 115 -0.85 24.71 -1.26
CA LYS A 115 -0.09 25.81 -1.87
C LYS A 115 0.74 25.22 -3.03
N PRO A 116 0.65 25.76 -4.26
CA PRO A 116 1.38 25.21 -5.39
C PRO A 116 2.89 25.36 -5.13
N SER A 117 3.56 24.26 -4.75
CA SER A 117 5.00 24.21 -4.65
C SER A 117 5.60 24.15 -6.07
N GLY A 118 5.61 25.29 -6.74
CA GLY A 118 6.42 25.53 -7.93
C GLY A 118 7.90 25.57 -7.54
N LYS A 119 8.53 24.41 -7.36
CA LYS A 119 9.99 24.26 -7.46
C LYS A 119 10.34 22.79 -7.67
N LYS A 120 10.31 22.38 -8.93
CA LYS A 120 11.06 21.19 -9.37
C LYS A 120 12.53 21.59 -9.33
N HIS A 121 13.31 20.98 -8.45
CA HIS A 121 14.76 21.05 -8.51
C HIS A 121 15.19 20.39 -9.83
N SER A 122 15.56 21.20 -10.83
CA SER A 122 16.39 20.73 -11.94
C SER A 122 17.80 20.51 -11.41
N VAL A 123 18.24 19.27 -11.34
CA VAL A 123 19.63 18.94 -11.04
C VAL A 123 20.46 19.33 -12.26
N GLN A 124 21.18 20.45 -12.18
CA GLN A 124 22.27 20.78 -13.10
C GLN A 124 23.46 19.88 -12.74
N ARG A 125 23.79 18.97 -13.66
CA ARG A 125 24.99 18.13 -13.58
C ARG A 125 26.19 19.01 -13.90
N GLN A 126 27.00 19.32 -12.88
CA GLN A 126 28.34 19.87 -13.08
C GLN A 126 29.22 18.76 -13.66
N LEU A 127 29.77 19.00 -14.85
CA LEU A 127 30.92 18.26 -15.38
C LEU A 127 32.13 19.06 -14.89
N GLU A 128 32.85 18.51 -13.92
CA GLU A 128 34.17 19.00 -13.51
C GLU A 128 35.22 18.18 -14.27
N ASP A 129 35.88 18.88 -15.20
CA ASP A 129 37.30 18.87 -15.53
C ASP A 129 38.13 17.63 -15.13
N GLU A 130 38.52 16.82 -16.14
CA GLU A 130 39.74 16.00 -16.08
C GLU A 130 40.94 16.92 -16.39
N ALA A 131 41.74 17.18 -15.36
CA ALA A 131 43.06 17.77 -15.48
C ALA A 131 44.09 16.69 -15.84
N ASP A 132 44.87 17.01 -16.88
CA ASP A 132 46.31 16.76 -17.08
C ASP A 132 46.93 15.46 -16.54
N GLU A 133 47.41 14.63 -17.48
CA GLU A 133 48.82 14.16 -17.47
C GLU A 133 49.35 14.02 -18.91
#